data_AF-L8LNX4-F1
#
_entry.id   AF-L8LNX4-F1
#
_cell.length_a   1.000
_cell.length_b   1.000
_cell.length_c   1.000
_cell.angle_alpha   90.00
_cell.angle_beta   90.00
_cell.angle_gamma   90.00
#
_symmetry.space_group_name_H-M   'P 1'
#
loop_
_entity.id
_entity.type
_entity.pdbx_description
1 polymer ?
#
loop_
_entity_poly.entity_id
_entity_poly.type
_entity_poly.pdbx_seq_one_letter_code
_entity_poly.pdbx_strand_id
1 'polypeptide(L)' 'MNKPNFNTMSQKELRDYFLTHRDETDAFYAYVDRLHAEGNWIEMPPLQSLEDINNYPDFVRRFQDD' A
#
# COMPACT_ATOMS: atom_id res chain seq x y z
N MET A 1 -9.93 -4.67 -28.41
CA MET A 1 -8.72 -4.09 -27.78
C MET A 1 -8.10 -5.16 -26.92
N ASN A 2 -6.78 -5.37 -27.03
CA ASN A 2 -6.06 -6.34 -26.21
C ASN A 2 -5.85 -5.70 -24.83
N LYS A 3 -6.39 -6.31 -23.77
CA LYS A 3 -6.12 -5.85 -22.40
C LYS A 3 -4.63 -6.12 -22.07
N PRO A 4 -3.91 -5.18 -21.44
CA PRO A 4 -2.56 -5.43 -20.95
C PRO A 4 -2.54 -6.57 -19.91
N ASN A 5 -1.41 -7.27 -19.81
CA ASN A 5 -1.22 -8.24 -18.74
C ASN A 5 -0.75 -7.52 -17.46
N PHE A 6 -1.69 -7.27 -16.55
CA PHE A 6 -1.41 -6.56 -15.30
C PHE A 6 -0.43 -7.32 -14.38
N ASN A 7 -0.32 -8.65 -14.50
CA ASN A 7 0.58 -9.46 -13.66
C ASN A 7 2.07 -9.21 -13.96
N THR A 8 2.40 -8.71 -15.15
CA THR A 8 3.79 -8.43 -15.54
C THR A 8 4.22 -7.00 -15.24
N MET A 9 3.28 -6.13 -14.85
CA MET A 9 3.54 -4.72 -14.57
C MET A 9 4.05 -4.53 -13.15
N SER A 10 4.96 -3.57 -12.96
CA SER A 10 5.38 -3.08 -11.65
C SER A 10 4.27 -2.31 -10.94
N GLN A 11 4.38 -2.14 -9.63
CA GLN A 11 3.44 -1.33 -8.84
C GLN A 11 3.24 0.08 -9.41
N LYS A 12 4.33 0.72 -9.89
CA LYS A 12 4.27 2.06 -10.51
C LYS A 12 3.48 2.05 -11.81
N GLU A 13 3.73 1.08 -12.68
CA GLU A 13 3.03 0.95 -13.96
C GLU A 13 1.54 0.67 -13.76
N LEU A 14 1.19 -0.18 -12.79
CA LEU A 14 -0.20 -0.46 -12.41
C LEU A 14 -0.91 0.78 -11.88
N ARG A 15 -0.23 1.59 -11.05
CA ARG A 15 -0.76 2.87 -10.57
C ARG A 15 -1.02 3.83 -11.72
N ASP A 16 -0.03 4.02 -12.59
CA ASP A 16 -0.14 4.97 -13.72
C ASP A 16 -1.24 4.53 -14.71
N TYR A 17 -1.38 3.22 -14.94
CA TYR A 17 -2.47 2.65 -15.76
C TYR A 17 -3.85 2.83 -15.11
N PHE A 18 -4.02 2.45 -13.85
CA PHE A 18 -5.29 2.60 -13.13
C PHE A 18 -5.75 4.07 -13.09
N LEU A 19 -4.83 5.01 -12.87
CA LEU A 19 -5.18 6.44 -12.82
C LEU A 19 -5.68 6.99 -14.17
N THR A 20 -5.25 6.39 -15.28
CA THR A 20 -5.66 6.75 -16.65
C THR A 20 -6.88 5.96 -17.11
N HIS A 21 -7.16 4.80 -16.51
CA HIS A 21 -8.26 3.89 -16.85
C HIS A 21 -9.10 3.58 -15.59
N ARG A 22 -9.66 4.61 -14.95
CA ARG A 22 -10.33 4.48 -13.64
C ARG A 22 -11.54 3.56 -13.64
N ASP A 23 -12.17 3.34 -14.80
CA ASP A 23 -13.31 2.45 -14.95
C ASP A 23 -12.90 0.97 -15.08
N GLU A 24 -11.61 0.69 -15.34
CA GLU A 24 -11.08 -0.67 -15.41
C GLU A 24 -10.76 -1.20 -14.00
N THR A 25 -11.76 -1.83 -13.38
CA THR A 25 -11.64 -2.38 -12.03
C THR A 25 -10.56 -3.47 -11.92
N ASP A 26 -10.31 -4.21 -13.01
CA ASP A 26 -9.25 -5.21 -13.09
C ASP A 26 -7.86 -4.61 -12.79
N ALA A 27 -7.59 -3.39 -13.30
CA ALA A 27 -6.33 -2.70 -13.06
C ALA A 27 -6.20 -2.21 -11.61
N PHE A 28 -7.32 -1.79 -11.01
CA PHE A 28 -7.38 -1.45 -9.59
C PHE A 28 -7.03 -2.66 -8.70
N TYR A 29 -7.66 -3.81 -8.96
CA TYR A 29 -7.37 -5.04 -8.20
C TYR A 29 -5.91 -5.46 -8.35
N ALA A 30 -5.38 -5.48 -9.57
CA ALA A 30 -3.98 -5.83 -9.80
C ALA A 30 -3.01 -4.86 -9.08
N TYR A 31 -3.31 -3.56 -9.05
CA TYR A 31 -2.52 -2.59 -8.30
C TYR A 31 -2.55 -2.86 -6.79
N VAL A 32 -3.73 -3.11 -6.22
CA VAL A 32 -3.90 -3.36 -4.78
C VAL A 32 -3.25 -4.69 -4.36
N ASP A 33 -3.39 -5.75 -5.17
CA ASP A 33 -2.75 -7.04 -4.91
C ASP A 33 -1.22 -6.91 -4.91
N ARG A 34 -0.68 -6.20 -5.92
CA ARG A 34 0.74 -5.89 -6.01
C ARG A 34 1.22 -5.05 -4.82
N LEU A 35 0.43 -4.05 -4.42
CA LEU A 35 0.71 -3.20 -3.27
C LEU A 35 0.84 -4.05 -1.99
N HIS A 36 -0.08 -4.99 -1.75
CA HIS A 36 -0.02 -5.89 -0.60
C HIS A 36 1.15 -6.88 -0.68
N ALA A 37 1.44 -7.42 -1.87
CA ALA A 37 2.54 -8.37 -2.05
C ALA A 37 3.93 -7.74 -1.84
N GLU A 38 4.10 -6.47 -2.22
CA GLU A 38 5.36 -5.72 -2.10
C GLU A 38 5.41 -4.84 -0.83
N GLY A 39 4.30 -4.76 -0.10
CA GLY A 39 4.15 -3.89 1.06
C GLY A 39 5.11 -4.26 2.20
N ASN A 40 5.88 -3.28 2.65
CA ASN A 40 6.74 -3.37 3.84
C ASN A 40 6.20 -2.53 5.01
N TRP A 41 4.91 -2.18 4.98
CA TRP A 41 4.31 -1.33 6.00
C TRP A 41 4.11 -2.10 7.31
N ILE A 42 4.22 -1.36 8.41
CA ILE A 42 3.84 -1.85 9.74
C ILE A 42 2.35 -1.58 9.90
N GLU A 43 1.57 -2.64 10.07
CA GLU A 43 0.15 -2.51 10.39
C GLU A 43 0.02 -1.96 11.82
N MET A 44 -0.58 -0.78 11.96
CA MET A 44 -0.85 -0.14 13.24
C MET A 44 -2.36 -0.11 13.48
N PRO A 45 -2.93 -1.13 14.16
CA PRO A 45 -4.34 -1.13 14.51
C PRO A 45 -4.70 0.06 15.44
N PRO A 46 -5.99 0.41 15.54
CA PRO A 46 -6.44 1.46 16.45
C PRO A 46 -5.98 1.21 17.88
N LEU A 47 -5.31 2.20 18.48
CA LEU A 47 -4.90 2.16 19.88
C LEU A 47 -6.15 2.12 20.76
N GLN A 48 -6.19 1.21 21.72
CA GLN A 48 -7.22 1.09 22.75
C GLN A 48 -6.88 1.95 23.98
N SER A 49 -5.60 2.30 24.15
CA SER A 49 -5.11 3.16 25.21
C SER A 49 -3.91 4.01 24.75
N LEU A 50 -3.54 5.04 25.52
CA LEU A 50 -2.30 5.79 25.27
C LEU A 50 -1.05 4.93 25.47
N GLU A 51 -1.11 3.92 26.33
CA GLU A 51 0.00 3.03 26.64
C GLU A 51 0.34 2.11 25.47
N ASP A 52 -0.64 1.83 24.59
CA ASP A 52 -0.47 1.00 23.41
C ASP A 52 0.57 1.56 22.44
N ILE A 53 0.88 2.86 22.52
CA ILE A 53 1.93 3.49 21.71
C ILE A 53 3.31 2.86 21.96
N ASN A 54 3.54 2.32 23.16
CA ASN A 54 4.78 1.66 23.52
C ASN A 54 5.00 0.33 22.77
N ASN A 55 3.93 -0.25 22.20
CA ASN A 55 4.04 -1.46 21.39
C ASN A 55 4.65 -1.20 19.99
N TYR A 56 4.82 0.08 19.61
CA TYR A 56 5.33 0.48 18.29
C TYR A 56 6.61 1.33 18.43
N PRO A 57 7.73 0.74 18.90
CA PRO A 57 8.95 1.49 19.23
C PRO A 57 9.59 2.15 18.00
N ASP A 58 9.48 1.55 16.81
CA ASP A 58 10.00 2.14 15.58
C ASP A 58 9.23 3.39 15.16
N PHE A 59 7.91 3.43 15.43
CA PHE A 59 7.09 4.62 15.23
C PHE A 59 7.48 5.73 16.21
N VAL A 60 7.60 5.40 17.49
CA VAL A 60 7.98 6.37 18.54
C VAL A 60 9.36 6.96 18.28
N ARG A 61 10.33 6.14 17.83
CA ARG A 61 11.69 6.60 17.52
C ARG A 61 11.72 7.71 16.47
N ARG A 62 10.81 7.69 15.50
CA ARG A 62 10.72 8.71 14.43
C ARG A 62 10.49 10.14 14.95
N PHE A 63 9.93 10.29 16.14
CA PHE A 63 9.60 11.59 16.74
C PHE A 63 10.46 11.93 17.96
N GLN A 64 11.42 11.07 18.33
CA GLN A 64 12.33 11.32 19.45
C GLN A 64 13.62 12.03 19.05
N ASP A 65 13.94 12.04 17.75
CA ASP A 65 15.14 12.66 17.18
C ASP A 65 14.92 14.11 16.67
N ASP A 66 13.75 14.70 16.91
CA ASP A 66 13.38 16.10 16.60
C ASP A 66 13.27 16.95 17.89
#